data_AF-A0AAQ3TG25-F1
#
_entry.id   AF-A0AAQ3TG25-F1
#
_cell.length_a   1.000
_cell.length_b   1.000
_cell.length_c   1.000
_cell.angle_alpha   90.00
_cell.angle_beta   90.00
_cell.angle_gamma   90.00
#
_symmetry.space_group_name_H-M   'P 1'
#
loop_
_entity.id
_entity.type
_entity.pdbx_description
1 polymer ?
#
loop_
_entity_poly.entity_id
_entity_poly.type
_entity_poly.pdbx_seq_one_letter_code
_entity_poly.pdbx_strand_id
1 'polypeptide(L)'
;MATTEGIVPITRAYLASYYDKYPLAPLPDAATDLAAQLRALSADLSAVAPIAPDEELLEQEAAGIPAHKIDENLWKNREQMEEILFLINTSRRPVALQQKSTPEDTEVASALDDIEAKLKVMLKNLEQFQLKNADNVFNTVMTYMPQDFRGTLIRQQRERSERNKQAEVDALVSAGRSIRDRYALLWKQQMERRVQLAQLGSATGVYKTLVRYLVGVPQVLLDFIRQINDDNGPMEEQRERYGPALYTLTKLVLAIRLYLHVSLARYGQRKIEKDGIAVLQQAVVIYTEEFLKFTEFIGEVFVNAPFFISAEDAGAADARKSDEYKETIIPAGKTHEVILSVESVNSYIAWDFSLQQGALNMALDIGFHVEYISPSGEKTLILPYRRYEGDQRDHTNLYGTTHIRHSSKRASGTRWMLCHRLSSQPCLLWNPDESRLNVTS
;
A
#
# COMPACT_ATOMS: atom_id res chain seq x y z
N MET A 1 -19.39 0.39 21.41
CA MET A 1 -18.34 -0.19 20.56
C MET A 1 -18.96 -0.43 19.20
N ALA A 2 -18.30 -0.04 18.11
CA ALA A 2 -18.74 -0.50 16.78
C ALA A 2 -18.60 -2.02 16.75
N THR A 3 -19.68 -2.72 16.40
CA THR A 3 -19.70 -4.18 16.28
C THR A 3 -18.78 -4.58 15.14
N THR A 4 -17.78 -5.40 15.44
CA THR A 4 -16.84 -5.96 14.45
C THR A 4 -17.37 -7.22 13.77
N GLU A 5 -18.55 -7.69 14.16
CA GLU A 5 -19.26 -8.79 13.50
C GLU A 5 -19.59 -8.42 12.05
N GLY A 6 -19.16 -9.27 11.11
CA GLY A 6 -19.46 -9.12 9.69
C GLY A 6 -18.60 -8.12 8.91
N ILE A 7 -17.56 -7.56 9.52
CA ILE A 7 -16.61 -6.65 8.85
C ILE A 7 -15.40 -7.44 8.34
N VAL A 8 -14.95 -7.17 7.11
CA VAL A 8 -13.76 -7.80 6.49
C VAL A 8 -12.76 -6.75 5.98
N PRO A 9 -11.49 -7.11 5.74
CA PRO A 9 -10.51 -6.18 5.18
C PRO A 9 -10.99 -5.67 3.82
N ILE A 10 -10.68 -4.42 3.53
CA ILE A 10 -11.02 -3.83 2.24
C ILE A 10 -10.32 -4.58 1.09
N THR A 11 -11.05 -4.85 0.02
CA THR A 11 -10.54 -5.54 -1.16
C THR A 11 -10.19 -4.55 -2.27
N ARG A 12 -9.30 -4.96 -3.18
CA ARG A 12 -8.97 -4.18 -4.37
C ARG A 12 -10.20 -3.92 -5.25
N ALA A 13 -11.04 -4.94 -5.46
CA ALA A 13 -12.27 -4.84 -6.25
C ALA A 13 -13.27 -3.84 -5.65
N TYR A 14 -13.42 -3.83 -4.32
CA TYR A 14 -14.24 -2.82 -3.67
C TYR A 14 -13.67 -1.42 -3.89
N LEU A 15 -12.37 -1.23 -3.70
CA LEU A 15 -11.72 0.07 -3.94
C LEU A 15 -11.87 0.55 -5.38
N ALA A 16 -11.81 -0.35 -6.36
CA ALA A 16 -12.03 -0.01 -7.76
C ALA A 16 -13.42 0.62 -7.95
N SER A 17 -14.47 -0.07 -7.48
CA SER A 17 -15.85 0.42 -7.55
C SER A 17 -16.09 1.69 -6.69
N TYR A 18 -15.39 1.81 -5.57
CA TYR A 18 -15.48 2.97 -4.70
C TYR A 18 -14.86 4.20 -5.37
N TYR A 19 -13.68 4.03 -5.98
CA TYR A 19 -12.97 5.09 -6.68
C TYR A 19 -13.62 5.53 -8.00
N ASP A 20 -14.56 4.76 -8.56
CA ASP A 20 -15.40 5.22 -9.67
C ASP A 20 -16.21 6.48 -9.32
N LYS A 21 -16.46 6.70 -8.03
CA LYS A 21 -17.15 7.90 -7.52
C LYS A 21 -16.22 9.11 -7.35
N TYR A 22 -14.90 8.90 -7.50
CA TYR A 22 -13.87 9.89 -7.28
C TYR A 22 -12.96 10.02 -8.53
N PRO A 23 -13.49 10.51 -9.66
CA PRO A 23 -12.66 10.72 -10.83
C PRO A 23 -11.66 11.87 -10.58
N LEU A 24 -10.38 11.59 -10.78
CA LEU A 24 -9.35 12.62 -10.84
C LEU A 24 -9.39 13.28 -12.23
N ALA A 25 -9.45 14.61 -12.27
CA ALA A 25 -9.34 15.34 -13.51
C ALA A 25 -7.97 15.08 -14.17
N PRO A 26 -7.91 14.89 -15.50
CA PRO A 26 -6.64 14.68 -16.18
C PRO A 26 -5.75 15.91 -16.02
N LEU A 27 -4.44 15.68 -15.90
CA LEU A 27 -3.47 16.76 -15.91
C LEU A 27 -3.46 17.46 -17.28
N PRO A 28 -3.15 18.77 -17.32
CA PRO A 28 -2.88 19.44 -18.59
C PRO A 28 -1.68 18.81 -19.31
N ASP A 29 -1.78 18.66 -20.65
CA ASP A 29 -0.68 18.16 -21.50
C ASP A 29 0.62 18.96 -21.29
N ALA A 30 0.46 20.26 -21.03
CA ALA A 30 1.54 21.20 -20.75
C ALA A 30 2.47 20.74 -19.61
N ALA A 31 1.99 19.95 -18.63
CA ALA A 31 2.85 19.44 -17.56
C ALA A 31 3.96 18.53 -18.09
N THR A 32 3.62 17.65 -19.05
CA THR A 32 4.58 16.74 -19.68
C THR A 32 5.48 17.49 -20.65
N ASP A 33 4.90 18.39 -21.45
CA ASP A 33 5.63 19.18 -22.44
C ASP A 33 6.67 20.09 -21.79
N LEU A 34 6.30 20.78 -20.70
CA LEU A 34 7.23 21.65 -19.96
C LEU A 34 8.34 20.85 -19.29
N ALA A 35 8.06 19.65 -18.77
CA ALA A 35 9.10 18.78 -18.24
C ALA A 35 10.11 18.36 -19.33
N ALA A 36 9.62 18.06 -20.54
CA ALA A 36 10.48 17.72 -21.68
C ALA A 36 11.30 18.94 -22.16
N GLN A 37 10.66 20.11 -22.26
CA GLN A 37 11.32 21.36 -22.65
C GLN A 37 12.42 21.76 -21.66
N LEU A 38 12.15 21.72 -20.36
CA LEU A 38 13.15 22.01 -19.33
C LEU A 38 14.34 21.04 -19.41
N ARG A 39 14.09 19.74 -19.65
CA ARG A 39 15.18 18.78 -19.84
C ARG A 39 16.00 19.04 -21.11
N ALA A 40 15.36 19.46 -22.21
CA ALA A 40 16.08 19.84 -23.41
C ALA A 40 16.97 21.08 -23.16
N LEU A 41 16.43 22.10 -22.48
CA LEU A 41 17.20 23.28 -22.09
C LEU A 41 18.38 22.94 -21.16
N SER A 42 18.19 22.01 -20.23
CA SER A 42 19.27 21.48 -19.39
C SER A 42 20.37 20.79 -20.21
N ALA A 43 20.00 19.94 -21.16
CA ALA A 43 20.94 19.23 -22.03
C ALA A 43 21.75 20.19 -22.90
N ASP A 44 21.12 21.23 -23.45
CA ASP A 44 21.80 22.28 -24.22
C ASP A 44 22.83 23.04 -23.38
N LEU A 45 22.59 23.21 -22.08
CA LEU A 45 23.53 23.84 -21.15
C LEU A 45 24.69 22.90 -20.76
N SER A 46 24.47 21.60 -20.74
CA SER A 46 25.54 20.60 -20.53
C SER A 46 26.58 20.61 -21.66
N ALA A 47 26.23 21.13 -22.85
CA ALA A 47 27.20 21.35 -23.94
C ALA A 47 28.17 22.52 -23.67
N VAL A 48 27.83 23.44 -22.74
CA VAL A 48 28.60 24.65 -22.45
C VAL A 48 29.75 24.39 -21.47
N ALA A 49 29.58 23.44 -20.53
CA ALA A 49 30.60 23.07 -19.55
C ALA A 49 30.42 21.62 -19.10
N PRO A 50 31.52 20.90 -18.78
CA PRO A 50 31.47 19.50 -18.35
C PRO A 50 30.48 19.30 -17.20
N ILE A 51 29.76 18.18 -17.25
CA ILE A 51 28.81 17.76 -16.21
C ILE A 51 29.60 17.42 -14.94
N ALA A 52 29.23 18.02 -13.82
CA ALA A 52 29.80 17.68 -12.52
C ALA A 52 29.18 16.37 -11.98
N PRO A 53 29.88 15.59 -11.12
CA PRO A 53 29.35 14.31 -10.64
C PRO A 53 27.99 14.40 -9.92
N ASP A 54 27.71 15.52 -9.25
CA ASP A 54 26.43 15.82 -8.63
C ASP A 54 25.32 16.14 -9.64
N GLU A 55 25.68 16.77 -10.77
CA GLU A 55 24.78 17.01 -11.90
C GLU A 55 24.40 15.70 -12.60
N GLU A 56 25.33 14.76 -12.74
CA GLU A 56 25.06 13.43 -13.31
C GLU A 56 24.05 12.66 -12.44
N LEU A 57 24.20 12.72 -11.11
CA LEU A 57 23.23 12.10 -10.19
C LEU A 57 21.84 12.76 -10.29
N LEU A 58 21.79 14.08 -10.48
CA LEU A 58 20.53 14.81 -10.63
C LEU A 58 19.85 14.49 -11.97
N GLU A 59 20.63 14.33 -13.04
CA GLU A 59 20.14 13.93 -14.35
C GLU A 59 19.60 12.49 -14.33
N GLN A 60 20.32 11.56 -13.71
CA GLN A 60 19.84 10.18 -13.50
C GLN A 60 18.54 10.16 -12.68
N GLU A 61 18.44 10.99 -11.64
CA GLU A 61 17.24 11.10 -10.84
C GLU A 61 16.06 11.67 -11.64
N ALA A 62 16.29 12.70 -12.46
CA ALA A 62 15.27 13.30 -13.33
C ALA A 62 14.82 12.36 -14.47
N ALA A 63 15.71 11.48 -14.94
CA ALA A 63 15.41 10.45 -15.94
C ALA A 63 14.75 9.19 -15.33
N GLY A 64 14.86 9.01 -14.01
CA GLY A 64 14.37 7.85 -13.29
C GLY A 64 12.85 7.72 -13.26
N ILE A 65 12.39 6.54 -12.86
CA ILE A 65 10.98 6.28 -12.61
C ILE A 65 10.62 6.84 -11.22
N PRO A 66 9.62 7.74 -11.10
CA PRO A 66 9.16 8.22 -9.82
C PRO A 66 8.75 7.06 -8.89
N ALA A 67 8.92 7.25 -7.58
CA ALA A 67 8.53 6.25 -6.60
C ALA A 67 7.06 5.84 -6.77
N HIS A 68 6.81 4.53 -6.82
CA HIS A 68 5.47 3.96 -7.05
C HIS A 68 4.52 4.25 -5.89
N LYS A 69 5.03 4.21 -4.65
CA LYS A 69 4.23 4.50 -3.45
C LYS A 69 3.90 5.98 -3.37
N ILE A 70 2.61 6.31 -3.27
CA ILE A 70 2.11 7.69 -3.22
C ILE A 70 2.78 8.48 -2.08
N ASP A 71 2.95 7.91 -0.89
CA ASP A 71 3.55 8.63 0.24
C ASP A 71 5.05 8.85 0.07
N GLU A 72 5.79 7.86 -0.44
CA GLU A 72 7.19 8.04 -0.83
C GLU A 72 7.34 9.15 -1.85
N ASN A 73 6.44 9.18 -2.82
CA ASN A 73 6.43 10.16 -3.88
C ASN A 73 6.08 11.57 -3.37
N LEU A 74 5.13 11.70 -2.43
CA LEU A 74 4.85 12.97 -1.76
C LEU A 74 6.07 13.47 -0.96
N TRP A 75 6.80 12.58 -0.28
CA TRP A 75 8.08 12.92 0.36
C TRP A 75 9.11 13.39 -0.66
N LYS A 76 9.18 12.73 -1.83
CA LYS A 76 10.08 13.14 -2.92
C LYS A 76 9.76 14.54 -3.44
N ASN A 77 8.49 14.88 -3.64
CA ASN A 77 8.09 16.22 -4.07
C ASN A 77 8.44 17.28 -3.02
N ARG A 78 8.25 16.98 -1.72
CA ARG A 78 8.66 17.87 -0.63
C ARG A 78 10.17 18.11 -0.60
N GLU A 79 10.96 17.05 -0.81
CA GLU A 79 12.41 17.14 -1.00
C GLU A 79 12.77 18.06 -2.15
N GLN A 80 12.16 17.89 -3.32
CA GLN A 80 12.48 18.70 -4.49
C GLN A 80 12.11 20.17 -4.31
N MET A 81 10.97 20.48 -3.67
CA MET A 81 10.62 21.86 -3.33
C MET A 81 11.67 22.51 -2.43
N GLU A 82 12.13 21.81 -1.39
CA GLU A 82 13.15 22.35 -0.47
C GLU A 82 14.52 22.48 -1.11
N GLU A 83 14.93 21.53 -1.94
CA GLU A 83 16.15 21.61 -2.73
C GLU A 83 16.13 22.81 -3.69
N ILE A 84 15.01 23.06 -4.37
CA ILE A 84 14.84 24.24 -5.21
C ILE A 84 14.92 25.52 -4.39
N LEU A 85 14.18 25.60 -3.28
CA LEU A 85 14.20 26.77 -2.39
C LEU A 85 15.60 27.06 -1.83
N PHE A 86 16.34 26.01 -1.50
CA PHE A 86 17.73 26.11 -1.08
C PHE A 86 18.62 26.65 -2.19
N LEU A 87 18.47 26.12 -3.41
CA LEU A 87 19.25 26.53 -4.57
C LEU A 87 19.01 28.00 -4.95
N ILE A 88 17.75 28.45 -4.97
CA ILE A 88 17.38 29.81 -5.41
C ILE A 88 17.46 30.85 -4.29
N ASN A 89 17.83 30.46 -3.07
CA ASN A 89 18.02 31.38 -1.96
C ASN A 89 18.95 32.54 -2.36
N THR A 90 18.58 33.78 -2.03
CA THR A 90 19.31 34.99 -2.42
C THR A 90 20.81 34.90 -2.16
N SER A 91 21.23 34.35 -1.02
CA SER A 91 22.65 34.20 -0.64
C SER A 91 23.44 33.21 -1.51
N ARG A 92 22.75 32.33 -2.23
CA ARG A 92 23.31 31.27 -3.08
C ARG A 92 23.22 31.56 -4.56
N ARG A 93 22.49 32.60 -4.96
CA ARG A 93 22.42 33.04 -6.36
C ARG A 93 23.80 33.51 -6.84
N PRO A 94 24.12 33.41 -8.13
CA PRO A 94 25.24 34.11 -8.74
C PRO A 94 25.31 35.59 -8.33
N VAL A 95 26.53 36.12 -8.11
CA VAL A 95 26.76 37.50 -7.63
C VAL A 95 26.05 38.55 -8.51
N ALA A 96 26.01 38.32 -9.84
CA ALA A 96 25.32 39.20 -10.79
C ALA A 96 23.81 39.32 -10.49
N LEU A 97 23.16 38.22 -10.10
CA LEU A 97 21.74 38.20 -9.70
C LEU A 97 21.52 38.83 -8.33
N GLN A 98 22.46 38.68 -7.39
CA GLN A 98 22.38 39.32 -6.07
C GLN A 98 22.47 40.85 -6.18
N GLN A 99 23.39 41.33 -7.01
CA GLN A 99 23.66 42.75 -7.22
C GLN A 99 22.74 43.40 -8.25
N LYS A 100 21.95 42.60 -8.98
CA LYS A 100 21.09 43.06 -10.09
C LYS A 100 21.89 43.90 -11.09
N SER A 101 23.04 43.36 -11.51
CA SER A 101 24.07 44.08 -12.24
C SER A 101 23.62 44.61 -13.62
N THR A 102 22.61 43.97 -14.22
CA THR A 102 22.01 44.38 -15.49
C THR A 102 20.46 44.32 -15.42
N PRO A 103 19.73 44.95 -16.36
CA PRO A 103 18.28 44.81 -16.45
C PRO A 103 17.83 43.34 -16.58
N GLU A 104 18.55 42.55 -17.39
CA GLU A 104 18.32 41.10 -17.54
C GLU A 104 18.47 40.36 -16.20
N ASP A 105 19.52 40.66 -15.43
CA ASP A 105 19.75 40.05 -14.11
C ASP A 105 18.65 40.44 -13.12
N THR A 106 18.09 41.65 -13.27
CA THR A 106 16.95 42.12 -12.46
C THR A 106 15.68 41.34 -12.77
N GLU A 107 15.40 41.09 -14.06
CA GLU A 107 14.26 40.30 -14.50
C GLU A 107 14.35 38.85 -14.00
N VAL A 108 15.51 38.21 -14.19
CA VAL A 108 15.76 36.84 -13.70
C VAL A 108 15.64 36.78 -12.18
N ALA A 109 16.23 37.73 -11.44
CA ALA A 109 16.12 37.77 -9.99
C ALA A 109 14.67 37.90 -9.52
N SER A 110 13.86 38.75 -10.18
CA SER A 110 12.43 38.90 -9.87
C SER A 110 11.65 37.61 -10.13
N ALA A 111 11.93 36.93 -11.24
CA ALA A 111 11.28 35.66 -11.55
C ALA A 111 11.64 34.57 -10.53
N LEU A 112 12.89 34.53 -10.06
CA LEU A 112 13.30 33.63 -8.98
C LEU A 112 12.61 33.95 -7.65
N ASP A 113 12.40 35.24 -7.33
CA ASP A 113 11.65 35.65 -6.14
C ASP A 113 10.19 35.18 -6.19
N ASP A 114 9.55 35.29 -7.37
CA ASP A 114 8.17 34.81 -7.58
C ASP A 114 8.07 33.29 -7.46
N ILE A 115 9.04 32.56 -8.03
CA ILE A 115 9.15 31.10 -7.92
C ILE A 115 9.33 30.68 -6.45
N GLU A 116 10.21 31.37 -5.73
CA GLU A 116 10.45 31.14 -4.30
C GLU A 116 9.17 31.32 -3.48
N ALA A 117 8.41 32.38 -3.74
CA ALA A 117 7.14 32.63 -3.07
C ALA A 117 6.12 31.51 -3.32
N LYS A 118 5.95 31.09 -4.58
CA LYS A 118 5.02 30.00 -4.95
C LYS A 118 5.39 28.67 -4.32
N LEU A 119 6.67 28.29 -4.36
CA LEU A 119 7.15 27.03 -3.80
C LEU A 119 7.07 27.03 -2.27
N LYS A 120 7.31 28.15 -1.58
CA LYS A 120 7.09 28.24 -0.13
C LYS A 120 5.64 28.00 0.26
N VAL A 121 4.70 28.57 -0.48
CA VAL A 121 3.26 28.36 -0.25
C VAL A 121 2.89 26.89 -0.48
N MET A 122 3.32 26.30 -1.60
CA MET A 122 3.02 24.90 -1.90
C MET A 122 3.66 23.92 -0.90
N LEU A 123 4.91 24.17 -0.50
CA LEU A 123 5.60 23.37 0.51
C LEU A 123 4.82 23.37 1.82
N LYS A 124 4.39 24.54 2.29
CA LYS A 124 3.57 24.67 3.51
C LYS A 124 2.24 23.92 3.39
N ASN A 125 1.59 24.00 2.23
CA ASN A 125 0.34 23.26 1.99
C ASN A 125 0.56 21.74 2.04
N LEU A 126 1.64 21.24 1.44
CA LEU A 126 2.01 19.82 1.49
C LEU A 126 2.35 19.36 2.92
N GLU A 127 3.07 20.17 3.69
CA GLU A 127 3.35 19.89 5.11
C GLU A 127 2.06 19.78 5.94
N GLN A 128 1.15 20.73 5.76
CA GLN A 128 -0.14 20.72 6.44
C GLN A 128 -0.98 19.51 6.03
N PHE A 129 -0.98 19.16 4.74
CA PHE A 129 -1.64 17.96 4.23
C PHE A 129 -1.09 16.69 4.91
N GLN A 130 0.23 16.51 4.95
CA GLN A 130 0.86 15.34 5.55
C GLN A 130 0.58 15.23 7.06
N LEU A 131 0.63 16.34 7.78
CA LEU A 131 0.30 16.40 9.21
C LEU A 131 -1.17 16.04 9.45
N LYS A 132 -2.10 16.67 8.73
CA LYS A 132 -3.54 16.41 8.84
C LYS A 132 -3.86 14.95 8.50
N ASN A 133 -3.25 14.41 7.45
CA ASN A 133 -3.46 13.02 7.06
C ASN A 133 -2.96 12.04 8.14
N ALA A 134 -1.78 12.29 8.73
CA ALA A 134 -1.26 11.46 9.82
C ALA A 134 -2.19 11.47 11.05
N ASP A 135 -2.76 12.63 11.39
CA ASP A 135 -3.73 12.73 12.48
C ASP A 135 -5.08 12.09 12.14
N ASN A 136 -5.56 12.20 10.90
CA ASN A 136 -6.78 11.54 10.45
C ASN A 136 -6.65 10.01 10.54
N VAL A 137 -5.53 9.44 10.06
CA VAL A 137 -5.26 8.01 10.18
C VAL A 137 -5.22 7.59 11.65
N PHE A 138 -4.51 8.34 12.49
CA PHE A 138 -4.42 8.04 13.91
C PHE A 138 -5.80 8.10 14.60
N ASN A 139 -6.57 9.16 14.36
CA ASN A 139 -7.90 9.33 14.94
C ASN A 139 -8.85 8.23 14.48
N THR A 140 -8.79 7.83 13.21
CA THR A 140 -9.57 6.72 12.67
C THR A 140 -9.24 5.42 13.40
N VAL A 141 -7.95 5.09 13.56
CA VAL A 141 -7.53 3.93 14.36
C VAL A 141 -8.06 4.02 15.79
N MET A 142 -7.97 5.20 16.42
CA MET A 142 -8.45 5.43 17.79
C MET A 142 -9.97 5.22 17.97
N THR A 143 -10.78 5.29 16.90
CA THR A 143 -12.23 4.97 17.00
C THR A 143 -12.49 3.49 17.33
N TYR A 144 -11.57 2.61 16.97
CA TYR A 144 -11.65 1.16 17.22
C TYR A 144 -10.96 0.74 18.52
N MET A 145 -10.29 1.67 19.20
CA MET A 145 -9.53 1.40 20.41
C MET A 145 -10.40 1.62 21.68
N PRO A 146 -10.13 0.88 22.78
CA PRO A 146 -10.77 1.13 24.06
C PRO A 146 -10.55 2.58 24.52
N GLN A 147 -11.63 3.26 24.93
CA GLN A 147 -11.60 4.65 25.42
C GLN A 147 -11.22 4.75 26.91
N ASP A 148 -10.56 3.73 27.44
CA ASP A 148 -10.08 3.69 28.82
C ASP A 148 -8.60 4.09 28.90
N PHE A 149 -7.96 3.83 30.05
CA PHE A 149 -6.55 4.17 30.31
C PHE A 149 -5.59 3.68 29.22
N ARG A 150 -5.94 2.62 28.48
CA ARG A 150 -5.12 2.04 27.42
C ARG A 150 -5.06 2.92 26.19
N GLY A 151 -6.17 3.55 25.81
CA GLY A 151 -6.19 4.54 24.74
C GLY A 151 -5.31 5.75 25.06
N THR A 152 -5.29 6.19 26.33
CA THR A 152 -4.41 7.26 26.81
C THR A 152 -2.93 6.86 26.74
N LEU A 153 -2.58 5.64 27.13
CA LEU A 153 -1.19 5.15 27.05
C LEU A 153 -0.68 5.11 25.61
N ILE A 154 -1.52 4.72 24.65
CA ILE A 154 -1.16 4.68 23.22
C ILE A 154 -0.93 6.08 22.66
N ARG A 155 -1.77 7.06 23.04
CA ARG A 155 -1.54 8.47 22.71
C ARG A 155 -0.20 8.97 23.27
N GLN A 156 0.08 8.72 24.55
CA GLN A 156 1.36 9.11 25.17
C GLN A 156 2.57 8.39 24.56
N GLN A 157 2.42 7.14 24.13
CA GLN A 157 3.47 6.42 23.43
C GLN A 157 3.75 7.01 22.04
N ARG A 158 2.69 7.35 21.27
CA ARG A 158 2.83 8.07 20.00
C ARG A 158 3.57 9.39 20.21
N GLU A 159 3.10 10.23 21.12
CA GLU A 159 3.72 11.54 21.37
C GLU A 159 5.21 11.43 21.74
N ARG A 160 5.57 10.48 22.61
CA ARG A 160 6.99 10.24 22.95
C ARG A 160 7.79 9.76 21.75
N SER A 161 7.26 8.84 20.96
CA SER A 161 7.93 8.34 19.75
C SER A 161 8.12 9.46 18.72
N GLU A 162 7.11 10.29 18.50
CA GLU A 162 7.18 11.41 17.56
C GLU A 162 8.17 12.48 18.02
N ARG A 163 8.23 12.80 19.33
CA ARG A 163 9.27 13.70 19.87
C ARG A 163 10.68 13.14 19.67
N ASN A 164 10.89 11.85 19.90
CA ASN A 164 12.21 11.23 19.71
C ASN A 164 12.64 11.26 18.24
N LYS A 165 11.73 10.96 17.30
CA LYS A 165 11.98 11.03 15.85
C LYS A 165 12.29 12.46 15.41
N GLN A 166 11.55 13.44 15.92
CA GLN A 166 11.82 14.85 15.64
C GLN A 166 13.20 15.27 16.17
N ALA A 167 13.59 14.83 17.37
CA ALA A 167 14.92 15.10 17.91
C ALA A 167 16.04 14.51 17.05
N GLU A 168 15.84 13.35 16.43
CA GLU A 168 16.80 12.75 15.48
C GLU A 168 16.93 13.61 14.20
N VAL A 169 15.81 14.12 13.69
CA VAL A 169 15.80 15.06 12.56
C VAL A 169 16.51 16.36 12.92
N ASP A 170 16.24 16.93 14.09
CA ASP A 170 16.86 18.17 14.56
C ASP A 170 18.37 17.99 14.79
N ALA A 171 18.79 16.83 15.29
CA ALA A 171 20.20 16.46 15.42
C ALA A 171 20.89 16.37 14.05
N LEU A 172 20.22 15.78 13.05
CA LEU A 172 20.74 15.68 11.69
C LEU A 172 20.89 17.07 11.04
N VAL A 173 19.88 17.93 11.19
CA VAL A 173 19.90 19.31 10.67
C VAL A 173 20.97 20.15 11.35
N SER A 174 21.09 20.08 12.69
CA SER A 174 22.12 20.81 13.44
C SER A 174 23.54 20.34 13.14
N ALA A 175 23.71 19.08 12.73
CA ALA A 175 24.98 18.55 12.23
C ALA A 175 25.32 19.01 10.79
N GLY A 176 24.50 19.85 10.15
CA GLY A 176 24.77 20.40 8.81
C GLY A 176 24.65 19.36 7.68
N ARG A 177 23.89 18.28 7.89
CA ARG A 177 23.66 17.24 6.88
C ARG A 177 22.78 17.76 5.74
N SER A 178 22.80 17.06 4.62
CA SER A 178 22.08 17.48 3.41
C SER A 178 20.57 17.36 3.57
N ILE A 179 19.81 18.11 2.74
CA ILE A 179 18.35 17.99 2.66
C ILE A 179 17.97 16.54 2.30
N ARG A 180 18.69 15.93 1.35
CA ARG A 180 18.56 14.51 0.99
C ARG A 180 18.74 13.55 2.18
N ASP A 181 19.75 13.75 3.03
CA ASP A 181 19.95 12.94 4.25
C ASP A 181 18.70 13.03 5.16
N ARG A 182 18.14 14.23 5.32
CA ARG A 182 16.94 14.45 6.16
C ARG A 182 15.73 13.69 5.60
N TYR A 183 15.50 13.74 4.29
CA TYR A 183 14.39 13.02 3.66
C TYR A 183 14.57 11.50 3.66
N ALA A 184 15.81 11.02 3.50
CA ALA A 184 16.13 9.60 3.68
C ALA A 184 15.80 9.13 5.11
N LEU A 185 16.11 9.93 6.13
CA LEU A 185 15.75 9.63 7.52
C LEU A 185 14.22 9.61 7.73
N LEU A 186 13.50 10.62 7.23
CA LEU A 186 12.03 10.68 7.35
C LEU A 186 11.36 9.46 6.69
N TRP A 187 11.85 9.06 5.52
CA TRP A 187 11.37 7.85 4.85
C TRP A 187 11.70 6.57 5.63
N LYS A 188 12.92 6.46 6.16
CA LYS A 188 13.32 5.35 7.03
C LYS A 188 12.40 5.25 8.25
N GLN A 189 12.17 6.35 8.95
CA GLN A 189 11.25 6.40 10.11
C GLN A 189 9.82 6.00 9.71
N GLN A 190 9.36 6.39 8.52
CA GLN A 190 8.06 5.97 7.99
C GLN A 190 7.99 4.46 7.71
N MET A 191 9.04 3.88 7.13
CA MET A 191 9.12 2.43 6.90
C MET A 191 9.20 1.64 8.21
N GLU A 192 9.97 2.12 9.18
CA GLU A 192 10.04 1.50 10.52
C GLU A 192 8.67 1.46 11.19
N ARG A 193 7.86 2.53 11.07
CA ARG A 193 6.47 2.53 11.56
C ARG A 193 5.65 1.42 10.90
N ARG A 194 5.76 1.27 9.58
CA ARG A 194 5.03 0.22 8.84
C ARG A 194 5.48 -1.19 9.21
N VAL A 195 6.78 -1.40 9.40
CA VAL A 195 7.34 -2.70 9.83
C VAL A 195 6.86 -3.05 11.23
N GLN A 196 6.89 -2.10 12.17
CA GLN A 196 6.37 -2.31 13.52
C GLN A 196 4.87 -2.66 13.51
N LEU A 197 4.08 -1.98 12.67
CA LEU A 197 2.65 -2.28 12.50
C LEU A 197 2.43 -3.67 11.89
N ALA A 198 3.19 -4.06 10.86
CA ALA A 198 3.10 -5.38 10.26
C ALA A 198 3.48 -6.50 11.24
N GLN A 199 4.51 -6.28 12.07
CA GLN A 199 4.95 -7.20 13.12
C GLN A 199 3.88 -7.40 14.20
N LEU A 200 3.11 -6.36 14.53
CA LEU A 200 1.95 -6.47 15.41
C LEU A 200 0.85 -7.35 14.78
N GLY A 201 0.65 -7.26 13.46
CA GLY A 201 -0.28 -8.12 12.72
C GLY A 201 0.18 -9.57 12.57
N SER A 202 1.49 -9.82 12.56
CA SER A 202 2.08 -11.16 12.41
C SER A 202 2.43 -11.86 13.72
N ALA A 203 2.31 -11.20 14.86
CA ALA A 203 2.61 -11.80 16.16
C ALA A 203 1.74 -13.04 16.40
N THR A 204 2.37 -14.20 16.61
CA THR A 204 1.73 -15.46 17.01
C THR A 204 1.95 -15.73 18.50
N GLY A 205 1.00 -16.38 19.18
CA GLY A 205 1.14 -16.84 20.57
C GLY A 205 0.69 -15.86 21.67
N VAL A 206 1.34 -15.92 22.84
CA VAL A 206 0.96 -15.22 24.08
C VAL A 206 0.92 -13.69 23.90
N TYR A 207 1.72 -13.13 22.99
CA TYR A 207 1.74 -11.69 22.69
C TYR A 207 0.52 -11.23 21.86
N LYS A 208 0.03 -12.05 20.91
CA LYS A 208 -1.26 -11.85 20.24
C LYS A 208 -2.41 -11.90 21.24
N THR A 209 -2.32 -12.85 22.18
CA THR A 209 -3.31 -13.01 23.25
C THR A 209 -3.29 -11.80 24.18
N LEU A 210 -2.12 -11.28 24.55
CA LEU A 210 -1.96 -10.04 25.32
C LEU A 210 -2.47 -8.82 24.56
N VAL A 211 -2.23 -8.65 23.25
CA VAL A 211 -2.79 -7.51 22.49
C VAL A 211 -4.32 -7.65 22.32
N ARG A 212 -4.85 -8.86 22.15
CA ARG A 212 -6.30 -9.13 22.07
C ARG A 212 -7.00 -8.88 23.43
N TYR A 213 -6.40 -9.33 24.53
CA TYR A 213 -6.95 -9.20 25.90
C TYR A 213 -6.69 -7.84 26.54
N LEU A 214 -5.46 -7.30 26.39
CA LEU A 214 -5.09 -6.01 26.95
C LEU A 214 -5.45 -4.85 26.06
N VAL A 215 -5.66 -4.97 24.74
CA VAL A 215 -5.85 -3.78 23.88
C VAL A 215 -7.14 -3.82 23.04
N GLY A 216 -7.83 -4.96 22.93
CA GLY A 216 -9.15 -5.05 22.29
C GLY A 216 -9.16 -4.70 20.80
N VAL A 217 -8.02 -4.78 20.11
CA VAL A 217 -7.88 -4.43 18.70
C VAL A 217 -8.62 -5.46 17.82
N PRO A 218 -9.59 -5.02 16.97
CA PRO A 218 -10.26 -5.90 16.02
C PRO A 218 -9.29 -6.68 15.12
N GLN A 219 -9.53 -7.98 14.92
CA GLN A 219 -8.65 -8.83 14.07
C GLN A 219 -8.57 -8.32 12.62
N VAL A 220 -9.67 -7.75 12.11
CA VAL A 220 -9.77 -7.20 10.76
C VAL A 220 -8.78 -6.04 10.52
N LEU A 221 -8.51 -5.22 11.53
CA LEU A 221 -7.47 -4.17 11.47
C LEU A 221 -6.08 -4.78 11.30
N LEU A 222 -5.79 -5.86 12.02
CA LEU A 222 -4.50 -6.55 11.95
C LEU A 222 -4.30 -7.22 10.58
N ASP A 223 -5.37 -7.77 10.01
CA ASP A 223 -5.33 -8.42 8.70
C ASP A 223 -5.16 -7.40 7.56
N PHE A 224 -5.83 -6.24 7.66
CA PHE A 224 -5.59 -5.10 6.75
C PHE A 224 -4.15 -4.60 6.83
N ILE A 225 -3.63 -4.38 8.05
CA ILE A 225 -2.25 -3.87 8.26
C ILE A 225 -1.19 -4.79 7.63
N ARG A 226 -1.42 -6.11 7.60
CA ARG A 226 -0.53 -7.07 6.94
C ARG A 226 -0.49 -6.90 5.43
N GLN A 227 -1.55 -6.39 4.81
CA GLN A 227 -1.70 -6.24 3.36
C GLN A 227 -1.38 -4.81 2.86
N ILE A 228 -1.17 -3.83 3.74
CA ILE A 228 -0.89 -2.42 3.36
C ILE A 228 0.35 -2.28 2.45
N ASN A 229 1.35 -3.14 2.65
CA ASN A 229 2.60 -3.15 1.89
C ASN A 229 2.66 -4.24 0.82
N ASP A 230 1.59 -5.02 0.63
CA ASP A 230 1.55 -6.03 -0.42
C ASP A 230 1.49 -5.33 -1.78
N ASP A 231 2.39 -5.71 -2.69
CA ASP A 231 2.44 -5.20 -4.07
C ASP A 231 1.25 -5.67 -4.92
N ASN A 232 0.38 -6.54 -4.36
CA ASN A 232 -0.94 -6.88 -4.90
C ASN A 232 -2.08 -6.50 -3.95
N GLY A 233 -1.78 -5.70 -2.92
CA GLY A 233 -2.72 -5.31 -1.88
C GLY A 233 -3.78 -4.33 -2.38
N PRO A 234 -4.82 -4.08 -1.57
CA PRO A 234 -5.91 -3.16 -1.92
C PRO A 234 -5.41 -1.75 -2.28
N MET A 235 -4.29 -1.33 -1.70
CA MET A 235 -3.69 -0.01 -1.96
C MET A 235 -3.09 0.14 -3.36
N GLU A 236 -2.87 -0.95 -4.13
CA GLU A 236 -2.42 -0.85 -5.52
C GLU A 236 -3.45 -0.18 -6.41
N GLU A 237 -4.75 -0.39 -6.14
CA GLU A 237 -5.82 0.27 -6.90
C GLU A 237 -5.69 1.79 -6.85
N GLN A 238 -5.34 2.32 -5.67
CA GLN A 238 -5.11 3.75 -5.50
C GLN A 238 -3.89 4.23 -6.30
N ARG A 239 -2.82 3.42 -6.33
CA ARG A 239 -1.57 3.74 -7.03
C ARG A 239 -1.75 3.71 -8.54
N GLU A 240 -2.41 2.68 -9.07
CA GLU A 240 -2.71 2.60 -10.51
C GLU A 240 -3.61 3.75 -10.97
N ARG A 241 -4.62 4.10 -10.18
CA ARG A 241 -5.62 5.09 -10.58
C ARG A 241 -5.16 6.54 -10.43
N TYR A 242 -4.44 6.87 -9.36
CA TYR A 242 -4.07 8.25 -9.05
C TYR A 242 -2.55 8.51 -9.11
N GLY A 243 -1.74 7.46 -9.05
CA GLY A 243 -0.28 7.56 -9.16
C GLY A 243 0.21 8.25 -10.44
N PRO A 244 -0.32 7.94 -11.65
CA PRO A 244 0.17 8.53 -12.90
C PRO A 244 0.22 10.07 -12.91
N ALA A 245 -0.78 10.73 -12.33
CA ALA A 245 -0.80 12.18 -12.21
C ALA A 245 0.34 12.67 -11.30
N LEU A 246 0.47 12.08 -10.11
CA LEU A 246 1.55 12.41 -9.17
C LEU A 246 2.95 12.14 -9.75
N TYR A 247 3.13 11.04 -10.47
CA TYR A 247 4.39 10.70 -11.13
C TYR A 247 4.77 11.73 -12.19
N THR A 248 3.78 12.23 -12.94
CA THR A 248 3.98 13.30 -13.93
C THR A 248 4.42 14.60 -13.27
N LEU A 249 3.75 15.02 -12.20
CA LEU A 249 4.13 16.20 -11.42
C LEU A 249 5.53 16.07 -10.80
N THR A 250 5.89 14.85 -10.37
CA THR A 250 7.24 14.56 -9.83
C THR A 250 8.32 14.74 -10.89
N LYS A 251 8.07 14.25 -12.11
CA LYS A 251 8.98 14.48 -13.25
C LYS A 251 9.12 15.96 -13.56
N LEU A 252 8.03 16.73 -13.48
CA LEU A 252 8.05 18.17 -13.71
C LEU A 252 8.91 18.90 -12.66
N VAL A 253 8.75 18.63 -11.36
CA VAL A 253 9.57 19.29 -10.33
C VAL A 253 11.03 18.89 -10.39
N LEU A 254 11.34 17.64 -10.77
CA LEU A 254 12.71 17.19 -11.01
C LEU A 254 13.35 17.93 -12.20
N ALA A 255 12.60 18.12 -13.30
CA ALA A 255 13.07 18.90 -14.44
C ALA A 255 13.28 20.37 -14.08
N ILE A 256 12.39 20.97 -13.27
CA ILE A 256 12.55 22.33 -12.73
C ILE A 256 13.85 22.44 -11.93
N ARG A 257 14.10 21.50 -11.00
CA ARG A 257 15.33 21.49 -10.18
C ARG A 257 16.58 21.35 -11.03
N LEU A 258 16.60 20.39 -11.96
CA LEU A 258 17.73 20.15 -12.86
C LEU A 258 18.05 21.41 -13.69
N TYR A 259 17.04 22.01 -14.32
CA TYR A 259 17.22 23.21 -15.11
C TYR A 259 17.76 24.38 -14.29
N LEU A 260 17.17 24.64 -13.11
CA LEU A 260 17.65 25.68 -12.20
C LEU A 260 19.09 25.43 -11.76
N HIS A 261 19.43 24.19 -11.40
CA HIS A 261 20.76 23.84 -10.92
C HIS A 261 21.82 24.12 -11.98
N VAL A 262 21.64 23.55 -13.17
CA VAL A 262 22.58 23.68 -14.29
C VAL A 262 22.67 25.14 -14.77
N SER A 263 21.54 25.85 -14.84
CA SER A 263 21.49 27.26 -15.28
C SER A 263 22.18 28.21 -14.30
N LEU A 264 21.99 28.02 -12.99
CA LEU A 264 22.61 28.88 -12.00
C LEU A 264 24.11 28.58 -11.86
N ALA A 265 24.52 27.31 -11.97
CA ALA A 265 25.93 26.92 -11.98
C ALA A 265 26.70 27.52 -13.16
N ARG A 266 26.03 27.66 -14.33
CA ARG A 266 26.62 28.17 -15.57
C ARG A 266 26.25 29.63 -15.87
N TYR A 267 25.66 30.36 -14.92
CA TYR A 267 25.10 31.69 -15.16
C TYR A 267 26.14 32.71 -15.68
N GLY A 268 27.39 32.59 -15.24
CA GLY A 268 28.49 33.45 -15.69
C GLY A 268 28.93 33.18 -17.13
N GLN A 269 28.71 31.96 -17.65
CA GLN A 269 29.05 31.55 -19.00
C GLN A 269 27.88 31.77 -19.97
N ARG A 270 26.66 31.44 -19.53
CA ARG A 270 25.42 31.63 -20.30
C ARG A 270 24.31 32.07 -19.34
N LYS A 271 23.82 33.30 -19.55
CA LYS A 271 22.66 33.80 -18.83
C LYS A 271 21.40 33.01 -19.20
N ILE A 272 20.42 33.02 -18.31
CA ILE A 272 19.09 32.46 -18.58
C ILE A 272 18.40 33.37 -19.60
N GLU A 273 18.05 32.81 -20.76
CA GLU A 273 17.35 33.54 -21.82
C GLU A 273 15.89 33.80 -21.45
N LYS A 274 15.29 34.82 -22.08
CA LYS A 274 13.89 35.22 -21.81
C LYS A 274 12.88 34.10 -22.01
N ASP A 275 13.08 33.27 -23.02
CA ASP A 275 12.22 32.11 -23.27
C ASP A 275 12.42 31.04 -22.21
N GLY A 276 13.66 30.83 -21.75
CA GLY A 276 13.99 29.89 -20.67
C GLY A 276 13.35 30.28 -19.33
N ILE A 277 13.36 31.58 -18.98
CA ILE A 277 12.69 32.05 -17.76
C ILE A 277 11.17 31.93 -17.86
N ALA A 278 10.58 32.19 -19.03
CA ALA A 278 9.15 32.04 -19.24
C ALA A 278 8.69 30.58 -19.10
N VAL A 279 9.42 29.63 -19.70
CA VAL A 279 9.18 28.18 -19.57
C VAL A 279 9.26 27.76 -18.10
N LEU A 280 10.29 28.22 -17.38
CA LEU A 280 10.46 27.91 -15.95
C LEU A 280 9.31 28.46 -15.10
N GLN A 281 8.91 29.71 -15.31
CA GLN A 281 7.79 30.31 -14.57
C GLN A 281 6.49 29.55 -14.83
N GLN A 282 6.21 29.21 -16.09
CA GLN A 282 5.02 28.44 -16.47
C GLN A 282 5.03 27.05 -15.86
N ALA A 283 6.17 26.36 -15.86
CA ALA A 283 6.35 25.05 -15.24
C ALA A 283 6.07 25.08 -13.73
N VAL A 284 6.58 26.08 -13.01
CA VAL A 284 6.32 26.24 -11.58
C VAL A 284 4.85 26.54 -11.30
N VAL A 285 4.21 27.40 -12.11
CA VAL A 285 2.78 27.69 -11.99
C VAL A 285 1.95 26.41 -12.13
N ILE A 286 2.12 25.69 -13.24
CA ILE A 286 1.38 24.43 -13.49
C ILE A 286 1.67 23.40 -12.40
N TYR A 287 2.94 23.22 -12.03
CA TYR A 287 3.31 22.30 -10.97
C TYR A 287 2.58 22.63 -9.66
N THR A 288 2.66 23.88 -9.19
CA THR A 288 2.05 24.25 -7.90
C THR A 288 0.52 24.20 -7.91
N GLU A 289 -0.14 24.58 -9.01
CA GLU A 289 -1.59 24.53 -9.12
C GLU A 289 -2.11 23.10 -9.21
N GLU A 290 -1.53 22.27 -10.08
CA GLU A 290 -1.96 20.88 -10.25
C GLU A 290 -1.58 20.00 -9.05
N PHE A 291 -0.44 20.26 -8.41
CA PHE A 291 -0.06 19.54 -7.20
C PHE A 291 -0.96 19.91 -6.01
N LEU A 292 -1.39 21.17 -5.90
CA LEU A 292 -2.40 21.56 -4.91
C LEU A 292 -3.72 20.81 -5.14
N LYS A 293 -4.26 20.86 -6.37
CA LYS A 293 -5.48 20.11 -6.75
C LYS A 293 -5.35 18.63 -6.43
N PHE A 294 -4.21 18.02 -6.74
CA PHE A 294 -3.94 16.62 -6.42
C PHE A 294 -3.99 16.36 -4.91
N THR A 295 -3.33 17.19 -4.09
CA THR A 295 -3.33 17.01 -2.62
C THR A 295 -4.71 17.22 -1.99
N GLU A 296 -5.50 18.15 -2.51
CA GLU A 296 -6.88 18.36 -2.06
C GLU A 296 -7.76 17.17 -2.43
N PHE A 297 -7.69 16.72 -3.68
CA PHE A 297 -8.42 15.56 -4.19
C PHE A 297 -8.08 14.29 -3.39
N ILE A 298 -6.79 13.95 -3.29
CA ILE A 298 -6.40 12.71 -2.62
C ILE A 298 -6.73 12.79 -1.12
N GLY A 299 -6.70 13.98 -0.52
CA GLY A 299 -7.16 14.22 0.84
C GLY A 299 -8.64 13.91 1.03
N GLU A 300 -9.49 14.34 0.09
CA GLU A 300 -10.91 14.00 0.09
C GLU A 300 -11.13 12.49 -0.07
N VAL A 301 -10.40 11.85 -0.99
CA VAL A 301 -10.45 10.39 -1.16
C VAL A 301 -10.08 9.68 0.14
N PHE A 302 -9.00 10.08 0.82
CA PHE A 302 -8.55 9.45 2.08
C PHE A 302 -9.53 9.64 3.25
N VAL A 303 -10.16 10.82 3.37
CA VAL A 303 -11.12 11.08 4.45
C VAL A 303 -12.38 10.21 4.31
N ASN A 304 -12.79 9.93 3.07
CA ASN A 304 -14.02 9.20 2.81
C ASN A 304 -13.79 7.70 2.57
N ALA A 305 -12.56 7.28 2.23
CA ALA A 305 -12.26 5.89 1.94
C ALA A 305 -12.57 4.98 3.13
N PRO A 306 -13.39 3.93 2.96
CA PRO A 306 -13.66 3.00 4.03
C PRO A 306 -12.40 2.18 4.31
N PHE A 307 -11.95 2.12 5.56
CA PHE A 307 -10.87 1.21 5.97
C PHE A 307 -11.35 -0.24 6.09
N PHE A 308 -12.67 -0.42 6.21
CA PHE A 308 -13.35 -1.67 6.47
C PHE A 308 -14.67 -1.71 5.70
N ILE A 309 -15.01 -2.88 5.18
CA ILE A 309 -16.24 -3.10 4.42
C ILE A 309 -17.01 -4.27 5.04
N SER A 310 -18.33 -4.31 4.82
CA SER A 310 -19.10 -5.48 5.24
C SER A 310 -18.69 -6.71 4.42
N ALA A 311 -18.89 -7.91 4.97
CA ALA A 311 -18.65 -9.15 4.24
C ALA A 311 -19.47 -9.19 2.93
N GLU A 312 -20.68 -8.64 2.93
CA GLU A 312 -21.53 -8.54 1.75
C GLU A 312 -20.90 -7.63 0.67
N ASP A 313 -20.42 -6.45 1.07
CA ASP A 313 -19.74 -5.49 0.19
C ASP A 313 -18.41 -6.00 -0.36
N ALA A 314 -17.73 -6.89 0.35
CA ALA A 314 -16.52 -7.55 -0.12
C ALA A 314 -16.77 -8.64 -1.18
N GLY A 315 -18.03 -8.82 -1.60
CA GLY A 315 -18.43 -9.88 -2.53
C GLY A 315 -18.74 -11.22 -1.85
N ALA A 316 -18.76 -11.30 -0.51
CA ALA A 316 -19.14 -12.54 0.17
C ALA A 316 -20.65 -12.82 0.09
N ALA A 317 -21.47 -11.90 -0.41
CA ALA A 317 -22.89 -12.17 -0.69
C ALA A 317 -23.08 -13.23 -1.79
N ASP A 318 -22.21 -13.25 -2.82
CA ASP A 318 -22.25 -14.29 -3.85
C ASP A 318 -21.58 -15.60 -3.38
N ALA A 319 -20.60 -15.50 -2.48
CA ALA A 319 -20.03 -16.67 -1.80
C ALA A 319 -21.03 -17.33 -0.81
N ARG A 320 -21.90 -16.55 -0.14
CA ARG A 320 -22.87 -17.07 0.84
C ARG A 320 -23.87 -18.08 0.28
N LYS A 321 -24.10 -18.12 -1.04
CA LYS A 321 -24.94 -19.17 -1.64
C LYS A 321 -24.20 -20.50 -1.84
N SER A 322 -22.87 -20.53 -1.73
CA SER A 322 -22.03 -21.70 -2.00
C SER A 322 -21.30 -22.24 -0.75
N ASP A 323 -21.18 -21.44 0.32
CA ASP A 323 -20.12 -21.63 1.33
C ASP A 323 -20.62 -21.79 2.78
N GLU A 324 -21.86 -22.24 3.01
CA GLU A 324 -22.31 -22.63 4.35
C GLU A 324 -21.68 -23.97 4.79
N TYR A 325 -21.09 -24.02 5.99
CA TYR A 325 -20.73 -25.30 6.63
C TYR A 325 -22.01 -26.13 6.78
N LYS A 326 -21.98 -27.37 6.28
CA LYS A 326 -23.10 -28.29 6.46
C LYS A 326 -23.04 -28.85 7.87
N GLU A 327 -24.05 -28.54 8.67
CA GLU A 327 -24.24 -29.15 9.98
C GLU A 327 -24.81 -30.55 9.81
N THR A 328 -24.19 -31.54 10.46
CA THR A 328 -24.64 -32.92 10.44
C THR A 328 -24.56 -33.53 11.82
N ILE A 329 -25.64 -34.17 12.26
CA ILE A 329 -25.70 -34.87 13.54
C ILE A 329 -25.31 -36.34 13.31
N ILE A 330 -24.21 -36.77 13.92
CA ILE A 330 -23.75 -38.16 13.88
C ILE A 330 -24.19 -38.85 15.18
N PRO A 331 -25.08 -39.87 15.12
CA PRO A 331 -25.48 -40.63 16.30
C PRO A 331 -24.32 -41.45 16.89
N ALA A 332 -24.40 -41.83 18.16
CA ALA A 332 -23.40 -42.70 18.80
C ALA A 332 -23.24 -44.06 18.11
N GLY A 333 -21.98 -44.48 17.97
CA GLY A 333 -21.64 -45.74 17.32
C GLY A 333 -21.82 -45.78 15.81
N LYS A 334 -22.11 -44.63 15.16
CA LYS A 334 -22.32 -44.54 13.71
C LYS A 334 -21.14 -43.93 12.98
N THR A 335 -21.13 -44.11 11.67
CA THR A 335 -20.16 -43.50 10.76
C THR A 335 -20.93 -42.69 9.73
N HIS A 336 -20.49 -41.46 9.51
CA HIS A 336 -20.96 -40.60 8.44
C HIS A 336 -19.89 -40.56 7.36
N GLU A 337 -20.31 -40.75 6.12
CA GLU A 337 -19.44 -40.81 4.95
C GLU A 337 -19.90 -39.77 3.93
N VAL A 338 -18.93 -39.01 3.43
CA VAL A 338 -19.13 -38.10 2.30
C VAL A 338 -18.28 -38.61 1.15
N ILE A 339 -18.91 -38.75 -0.01
CA ILE A 339 -18.28 -39.23 -1.25
C ILE A 339 -18.17 -38.03 -2.19
N LEU A 340 -16.95 -37.72 -2.61
CA LEU A 340 -16.66 -36.67 -3.59
C LEU A 340 -16.12 -37.31 -4.86
N SER A 341 -16.81 -37.09 -5.98
CA SER A 341 -16.33 -37.47 -7.30
C SER A 341 -15.52 -36.33 -7.89
N VAL A 342 -14.27 -36.60 -8.29
CA VAL A 342 -13.40 -35.61 -8.91
C VAL A 342 -13.23 -35.94 -10.40
N GLU A 343 -13.82 -35.10 -11.24
CA GLU A 343 -13.96 -35.34 -12.69
C GLU A 343 -12.77 -34.84 -13.52
N SER A 344 -11.84 -34.07 -12.94
CA SER A 344 -10.69 -33.49 -13.65
C SER A 344 -9.35 -33.76 -12.95
N VAL A 345 -8.35 -34.10 -13.76
CA VAL A 345 -6.96 -34.34 -13.31
C VAL A 345 -6.35 -33.03 -12.80
N ASN A 346 -5.50 -33.11 -11.77
CA ASN A 346 -4.91 -31.96 -11.06
C ASN A 346 -5.93 -31.09 -10.31
N SER A 347 -7.05 -31.66 -9.88
CA SER A 347 -7.91 -31.00 -8.90
C SER A 347 -7.35 -31.18 -7.48
N TYR A 348 -7.64 -30.23 -6.61
CA TYR A 348 -7.38 -30.37 -5.18
C TYR A 348 -8.69 -30.60 -4.44
N ILE A 349 -8.63 -31.41 -3.38
CA ILE A 349 -9.72 -31.55 -2.42
C ILE A 349 -9.27 -30.91 -1.12
N ALA A 350 -10.09 -29.98 -0.59
CA ALA A 350 -9.90 -29.44 0.74
C ALA A 350 -11.07 -29.84 1.63
N TRP A 351 -10.76 -30.13 2.89
CA TRP A 351 -11.75 -30.35 3.93
C TRP A 351 -11.46 -29.49 5.14
N ASP A 352 -12.54 -29.09 5.80
CA ASP A 352 -12.50 -28.41 7.08
C ASP A 352 -13.68 -28.91 7.91
N PHE A 353 -13.42 -29.35 9.14
CA PHE A 353 -14.49 -29.64 10.08
C PHE A 353 -14.18 -29.24 11.51
N SER A 354 -15.25 -28.92 12.24
CA SER A 354 -15.23 -28.67 13.68
C SER A 354 -16.42 -29.35 14.36
N LEU A 355 -16.27 -29.61 15.67
CA LEU A 355 -17.33 -30.16 16.52
C LEU A 355 -17.92 -29.04 17.38
N GLN A 356 -19.24 -28.88 17.40
CA GLN A 356 -19.89 -27.95 18.33
C GLN A 356 -20.03 -28.59 19.73
N GLN A 357 -19.57 -27.88 20.76
CA GLN A 357 -19.73 -28.28 22.17
C GLN A 357 -21.19 -28.08 22.61
N GLY A 358 -21.90 -29.17 22.89
CA GLY A 358 -23.10 -29.11 23.74
C GLY A 358 -22.72 -28.79 25.19
N ALA A 359 -23.70 -28.41 26.02
CA ALA A 359 -23.61 -27.83 27.37
C ALA A 359 -22.81 -28.60 28.47
N LEU A 360 -21.96 -29.56 28.13
CA LEU A 360 -21.07 -30.27 29.03
C LEU A 360 -19.63 -30.05 28.58
N ASN A 361 -18.81 -29.45 29.47
CA ASN A 361 -17.37 -29.21 29.33
C ASN A 361 -16.55 -30.51 29.22
N MET A 362 -16.76 -31.29 28.16
CA MET A 362 -15.96 -32.46 27.80
C MET A 362 -15.30 -32.19 26.45
N ALA A 363 -14.00 -32.47 26.32
CA ALA A 363 -13.32 -32.45 25.04
C ALA A 363 -13.96 -33.49 24.11
N LEU A 364 -14.62 -33.01 23.04
CA LEU A 364 -15.26 -33.83 22.03
C LEU A 364 -14.25 -34.14 20.93
N ASP A 365 -14.01 -35.42 20.68
CA ASP A 365 -13.12 -35.90 19.62
C ASP A 365 -13.86 -36.90 18.72
N ILE A 366 -13.70 -36.77 17.40
CA ILE A 366 -14.30 -37.68 16.40
C ILE A 366 -13.21 -38.45 15.65
N GLY A 367 -13.49 -39.72 15.32
CA GLY A 367 -12.60 -40.48 14.46
C GLY A 367 -12.72 -40.01 13.01
N PHE A 368 -11.61 -39.71 12.35
CA PHE A 368 -11.60 -39.17 10.99
C PHE A 368 -10.51 -39.84 10.15
N HIS A 369 -10.83 -40.16 8.89
CA HIS A 369 -9.90 -40.64 7.87
C HIS A 369 -10.40 -40.29 6.48
N VAL A 370 -9.46 -40.28 5.52
CA VAL A 370 -9.72 -40.00 4.11
C VAL A 370 -9.10 -41.11 3.26
N GLU A 371 -9.92 -41.71 2.41
CA GLU A 371 -9.54 -42.74 1.45
C GLU A 371 -9.83 -42.22 0.04
N TYR A 372 -8.94 -42.51 -0.90
CA TYR A 372 -9.16 -42.29 -2.32
C TYR A 372 -9.26 -43.62 -3.04
N ILE A 373 -10.18 -43.67 -3.99
CA ILE A 373 -10.42 -44.81 -4.86
C ILE A 373 -10.15 -44.36 -6.29
N SER A 374 -9.15 -44.96 -6.91
CA SER A 374 -8.80 -44.68 -8.30
C SER A 374 -9.91 -45.15 -9.26
N PRO A 375 -9.92 -44.69 -10.52
CA PRO A 375 -10.87 -45.18 -11.53
C PRO A 375 -10.74 -46.70 -11.80
N SER A 376 -9.58 -47.30 -11.49
CA SER A 376 -9.37 -48.75 -11.57
C SER A 376 -9.86 -49.51 -10.34
N GLY A 377 -10.40 -48.81 -9.32
CA GLY A 377 -10.92 -49.40 -8.09
C GLY A 377 -9.86 -49.63 -7.00
N GLU A 378 -8.61 -49.20 -7.21
CA GLU A 378 -7.55 -49.31 -6.22
C GLU A 378 -7.74 -48.29 -5.10
N LYS A 379 -7.58 -48.73 -3.85
CA LYS A 379 -7.79 -47.89 -2.66
C LYS A 379 -6.47 -47.40 -2.10
N THR A 380 -6.33 -46.09 -1.97
CA THR A 380 -5.18 -45.43 -1.36
C THR A 380 -5.62 -44.62 -0.14
N LEU A 381 -4.96 -44.82 0.99
CA LEU A 381 -5.24 -44.07 2.22
C LEU A 381 -4.53 -42.71 2.16
N ILE A 382 -5.31 -41.62 2.08
CA ILE A 382 -4.77 -40.24 2.04
C ILE A 382 -4.48 -39.76 3.46
N LEU A 383 -5.42 -39.98 4.38
CA LEU A 383 -5.29 -39.61 5.78
C LEU A 383 -5.65 -40.82 6.65
N PRO A 384 -4.71 -41.33 7.48
CA PRO A 384 -4.98 -42.49 8.33
C PRO A 384 -5.95 -42.13 9.46
N TYR A 385 -6.71 -43.15 9.91
CA TYR A 385 -7.65 -42.99 11.00
C TYR A 385 -6.97 -42.48 12.28
N ARG A 386 -7.39 -41.29 12.71
CA ARG A 386 -7.01 -40.68 13.99
C ARG A 386 -8.21 -39.97 14.59
N ARG A 387 -8.09 -39.55 15.85
CA ARG A 387 -9.13 -38.78 16.53
C ARG A 387 -8.75 -37.30 16.53
N TYR A 388 -9.71 -36.46 16.18
CA TYR A 388 -9.54 -35.02 16.01
C TYR A 388 -10.64 -34.26 16.75
N GLU A 389 -10.28 -33.12 17.33
CA GLU A 389 -11.23 -32.13 17.85
C GLU A 389 -11.75 -31.21 16.72
N GLY A 390 -10.96 -31.11 15.65
CA GLY A 390 -11.21 -30.48 14.35
C GLY A 390 -9.99 -30.68 13.46
N ASP A 391 -10.13 -30.54 12.14
CA ASP A 391 -9.01 -30.62 11.18
C ASP A 391 -9.32 -29.77 9.94
N GLN A 392 -8.31 -29.07 9.42
CA GLN A 392 -8.37 -28.28 8.19
C GLN A 392 -7.14 -28.58 7.34
N ARG A 393 -7.33 -29.18 6.16
CA ARG A 393 -6.24 -29.56 5.25
C ARG A 393 -6.70 -29.60 3.80
N ASP A 394 -5.73 -29.54 2.90
CA ASP A 394 -5.85 -29.71 1.46
C ASP A 394 -4.97 -30.86 0.94
N HIS A 395 -5.39 -31.48 -0.17
CA HIS A 395 -4.63 -32.50 -0.87
C HIS A 395 -4.75 -32.30 -2.38
N THR A 396 -3.61 -32.21 -3.06
CA THR A 396 -3.50 -32.05 -4.52
C THR A 396 -3.31 -33.40 -5.20
N ASN A 397 -3.83 -33.52 -6.44
CA ASN A 397 -3.70 -34.66 -7.37
C ASN A 397 -4.65 -35.84 -7.14
N LEU A 398 -5.95 -35.61 -7.27
CA LEU A 398 -6.94 -36.70 -7.25
C LEU A 398 -7.78 -36.68 -8.53
N TYR A 399 -7.80 -37.79 -9.27
CA TYR A 399 -8.75 -38.06 -10.36
C TYR A 399 -9.46 -39.38 -10.06
N GLY A 400 -10.72 -39.35 -9.63
CA GLY A 400 -11.40 -40.52 -9.08
C GLY A 400 -12.31 -40.15 -7.91
N THR A 401 -12.59 -41.10 -7.02
CA THR A 401 -13.57 -40.90 -5.94
C THR A 401 -12.88 -40.84 -4.58
N THR A 402 -13.14 -39.79 -3.81
CA THR A 402 -12.60 -39.63 -2.46
C THR A 402 -13.70 -39.84 -1.42
N HIS A 403 -13.44 -40.74 -0.48
CA HIS A 403 -14.29 -41.09 0.64
C HIS A 403 -13.76 -40.42 1.91
N ILE A 404 -14.58 -39.56 2.51
CA ILE A 404 -14.25 -38.83 3.73
C ILE A 404 -15.18 -39.34 4.83
N ARG A 405 -14.62 -39.93 5.89
CA ARG A 405 -15.42 -40.62 6.93
C ARG A 405 -15.17 -40.09 8.33
N HIS A 406 -16.28 -39.77 8.99
CA HIS A 406 -16.36 -39.35 10.38
C HIS A 406 -17.02 -40.45 11.22
N SER A 407 -16.40 -40.89 12.31
CA SER A 407 -16.80 -42.07 13.09
C SER A 407 -16.93 -41.75 14.58
N SER A 408 -18.10 -42.03 15.13
CA SER A 408 -18.47 -41.81 16.53
C SER A 408 -18.47 -43.09 17.37
N LYS A 409 -17.60 -44.07 17.04
CA LYS A 409 -17.53 -45.43 17.61
C LYS A 409 -17.43 -45.57 19.15
N ARG A 410 -17.53 -44.51 19.97
CA ARG A 410 -17.76 -44.65 21.41
C ARG A 410 -19.19 -45.16 21.67
N ALA A 411 -19.32 -46.06 22.64
CA ALA A 411 -20.60 -46.59 23.12
C ALA A 411 -21.37 -45.63 24.05
N SER A 412 -20.96 -44.36 24.15
CA SER A 412 -21.63 -43.35 24.99
C SER A 412 -22.70 -42.62 24.17
N GLY A 413 -23.92 -42.53 24.69
CA GLY A 413 -25.12 -41.95 24.05
C GLY A 413 -25.07 -40.45 23.71
N THR A 414 -23.88 -39.88 23.53
CA THR A 414 -23.62 -38.54 23.04
C THR A 414 -23.95 -38.45 21.54
N ARG A 415 -24.45 -37.31 21.07
CA ARG A 415 -24.57 -37.02 19.63
C ARG A 415 -23.51 -35.99 19.28
N TRP A 416 -22.89 -36.10 18.11
CA TRP A 416 -21.88 -35.14 17.64
C TRP A 416 -22.51 -34.27 16.59
N MET A 417 -22.46 -32.96 16.78
CA MET A 417 -22.78 -32.00 15.74
C MET A 417 -21.48 -31.62 15.03
N LEU A 418 -21.38 -32.04 13.78
CA LEU A 418 -20.26 -31.82 12.90
C LEU A 418 -20.59 -30.66 11.96
N CYS A 419 -19.84 -29.57 12.04
CA CYS A 419 -19.83 -28.53 11.01
C CYS A 419 -18.70 -28.87 10.05
N HIS A 420 -19.01 -29.20 8.79
CA HIS A 420 -17.98 -29.54 7.82
C HIS A 420 -18.16 -28.80 6.49
N ARG A 421 -17.02 -28.54 5.84
CA ARG A 421 -16.90 -27.94 4.52
C ARG A 421 -15.98 -28.82 3.69
N LEU A 422 -16.37 -29.02 2.44
CA LEU A 422 -15.62 -29.80 1.45
C LEU A 422 -15.61 -29.03 0.14
N SER A 423 -14.44 -28.84 -0.46
CA SER A 423 -14.31 -28.23 -1.78
C SER A 423 -13.46 -29.11 -2.69
N SER A 424 -13.84 -29.14 -3.96
CA SER A 424 -13.03 -29.67 -5.05
C SER A 424 -12.94 -28.59 -6.12
N GLN A 425 -11.73 -28.15 -6.47
CA GLN A 425 -11.53 -27.20 -7.56
C GLN A 425 -10.49 -27.71 -8.55
N PRO A 426 -10.69 -27.49 -9.87
CA PRO A 426 -9.66 -27.73 -10.87
C PRO A 426 -8.50 -26.75 -10.67
N CYS A 427 -7.24 -27.22 -10.70
CA CYS A 427 -6.13 -26.30 -10.88
C CYS A 427 -6.24 -25.65 -12.26
N LEU A 428 -6.40 -24.32 -12.30
CA LEU A 428 -6.15 -23.53 -13.50
C LEU A 428 -4.65 -23.62 -13.80
N LEU A 429 -4.28 -24.52 -14.72
CA LEU A 429 -2.96 -24.50 -15.33
C LEU A 429 -2.83 -23.17 -16.09
N TRP A 430 -1.88 -22.35 -15.65
CA TRP A 430 -1.29 -21.29 -16.47
C TRP A 430 -0.79 -21.95 -17.77
N ASN A 431 -1.40 -21.62 -18.90
CA ASN A 431 -1.05 -22.15 -20.21
C ASN A 431 0.03 -21.23 -20.82
N PRO A 432 1.31 -21.64 -20.94
CA PRO A 432 2.38 -20.74 -21.40
C PRO A 432 2.37 -20.51 -22.93
N ASP A 433 1.47 -21.14 -23.69
CA ASP A 433 1.54 -21.20 -25.16
C ASP A 433 0.54 -20.32 -25.93
N GLU A 434 -0.18 -19.40 -25.28
CA GLU A 434 -1.12 -18.47 -25.96
C GLU A 434 -0.54 -17.09 -26.32
N SER A 435 0.80 -16.95 -26.37
CA SER A 435 1.46 -15.69 -26.78
C SER A 435 2.36 -15.81 -28.01
N ARG A 436 2.16 -16.83 -28.86
CA ARG A 436 2.76 -16.86 -30.20
C ARG A 436 1.68 -17.02 -31.28
N LEU A 437 1.77 -16.15 -32.30
CA LEU A 437 0.92 -16.00 -33.50
C LEU A 437 -0.23 -15.00 -33.27
N ASN A 438 -0.22 -13.76 -33.79
CA ASN A 438 0.03 -13.39 -35.19
C ASN A 438 0.85 -12.10 -35.34
N VAL A 439 2.00 -12.23 -36.01
CA VAL A 439 2.68 -11.18 -36.76
C VAL A 439 2.65 -11.61 -38.23
N THR A 440 2.49 -10.64 -39.13
CA THR A 440 2.35 -10.70 -40.61
C THR A 440 0.94 -11.09 -41.08
N SER A 441 0.28 -10.35 -41.99
CA SER A 441 0.77 -9.54 -43.12
C SER A 441 0.13 -8.15 -43.23
#